data_AF-A0A1J3HQE0-F1
#
_entry.id   AF-A0A1J3HQE0-F1
#
_cell.length_a   1.000
_cell.length_b   1.000
_cell.length_c   1.000
_cell.angle_alpha   90.00
_cell.angle_beta   90.00
_cell.angle_gamma   90.00
#
_symmetry.space_group_name_H-M   'P 1'
#
loop_
_entity.id
_entity.type
_entity.pdbx_description
1 polymer ?
#
loop_
_entity_poly.entity_id
_entity_poly.type
_entity_poly.pdbx_seq_one_letter_code
_entity_poly.pdbx_strand_id
1 'polypeptide(L)'
;NRDILKQHICEFPLLPSIPSLAELNNAIQEARGFMSLKDQLRDIVNGMKHENLNVRYMVACELSKLLYQRNEDVAALIAGELISDMEILSSLITSLLRGCAEESRTRLGQRLKLVCADCLGAIGAIDPAKVRVASCSRFKIQCSDDDLIFELIHKHLARAFRAAQDPIIQDSAALAIQELLKIAGCEPSLAGNAVEFTPQERVQLNVSGSRRSGGSNEVNDRGQKLWDRFSNYVKELIAPCLTSRFQLPNVSDPRLAGAIYRPSMSFRRWLSYWIKKLTAHATGSRASIFAACRGIVRHDMQTAT
;
A
#
# COMPACT_ATOMS: atom_id res chain seq x y z
N ASN A 1 -20.81 8.65 18.81
CA ASN A 1 -19.45 8.15 18.49
C ASN A 1 -18.32 8.68 19.37
N ARG A 2 -18.48 9.77 20.13
CA ARG A 2 -17.37 10.35 20.92
C ARG A 2 -16.76 9.38 21.93
N ASP A 3 -17.57 8.54 22.59
CA ASP A 3 -17.05 7.55 23.56
C ASP A 3 -16.39 6.33 22.92
N ILE A 4 -16.84 5.92 21.72
CA ILE A 4 -16.17 4.86 20.92
C ILE A 4 -14.84 5.37 20.37
N LEU A 5 -14.81 6.64 19.94
CA LEU A 5 -13.63 7.23 19.32
C LEU A 5 -12.59 7.67 20.35
N LYS A 6 -12.97 7.96 21.60
CA LYS A 6 -12.06 8.48 22.66
C LYS A 6 -10.73 7.73 22.73
N GLN A 7 -10.74 6.41 22.59
CA GLN A 7 -9.54 5.58 22.64
C GLN A 7 -8.67 5.65 21.36
N HIS A 8 -9.28 6.04 20.23
CA HIS A 8 -8.63 6.13 18.91
C HIS A 8 -8.46 7.58 18.42
N ILE A 9 -8.83 8.61 19.20
CA ILE A 9 -8.68 10.03 18.78
C ILE A 9 -7.20 10.32 18.47
N CYS A 10 -6.27 9.74 19.23
CA CYS A 10 -4.84 9.94 19.02
C CYS A 10 -4.35 9.40 17.67
N GLU A 11 -5.03 8.39 17.11
CA GLU A 11 -4.68 7.73 15.85
C GLU A 11 -5.12 8.52 14.61
N PHE A 12 -5.94 9.57 14.77
CA PHE A 12 -6.35 10.40 13.64
C PHE A 12 -5.14 11.00 12.96
N PRO A 13 -5.08 11.09 11.62
CA PRO A 13 -4.02 11.81 10.94
C PRO A 13 -4.06 13.31 11.29
N LEU A 14 -2.95 14.01 11.10
CA LEU A 14 -2.91 15.47 11.20
C LEU A 14 -3.95 16.06 10.23
N LEU A 15 -4.89 16.84 10.75
CA LEU A 15 -5.92 17.51 9.96
C LEU A 15 -5.47 18.93 9.58
N PRO A 16 -6.00 19.50 8.49
CA PRO A 16 -5.60 20.83 8.08
C PRO A 16 -6.07 21.89 9.09
N SER A 17 -5.22 22.89 9.32
CA SER A 17 -5.51 24.04 10.17
C SER A 17 -6.47 25.02 9.48
N ILE A 18 -7.74 24.65 9.35
CA ILE A 18 -8.81 25.51 8.81
C ILE A 18 -9.84 25.84 9.90
N PRO A 19 -10.49 27.03 9.86
CA PRO A 19 -11.42 27.45 10.90
C PRO A 19 -12.55 26.45 11.18
N SER A 20 -13.07 25.80 10.14
CA SER A 20 -14.13 24.79 10.25
C SER A 20 -13.73 23.52 10.99
N LEU A 21 -12.43 23.23 11.13
CA LEU A 21 -11.91 22.06 11.84
C LEU A 21 -11.25 22.45 13.18
N ALA A 22 -11.34 23.71 13.61
CA ALA A 22 -10.66 24.18 14.81
C ALA A 22 -11.04 23.39 16.07
N GLU A 23 -12.34 23.15 16.28
CA GLU A 23 -12.83 22.38 17.43
C GLU A 23 -12.32 20.93 17.41
N LEU A 24 -12.28 20.31 16.23
CA LEU A 24 -11.80 18.94 16.07
C LEU A 24 -10.28 18.85 16.26
N ASN A 25 -9.53 19.81 15.70
CA ASN A 25 -8.09 19.93 15.91
C ASN A 25 -7.74 20.09 17.39
N ASN A 26 -8.49 20.92 18.12
CA ASN A 26 -8.32 21.11 19.55
C ASN A 26 -8.59 19.80 20.31
N ALA A 27 -9.67 19.09 20.00
CA ALA A 27 -9.98 17.80 20.64
C ALA A 27 -8.91 16.73 20.35
N ILE A 28 -8.35 16.71 19.14
CA ILE A 28 -7.26 15.78 18.78
C ILE A 28 -5.98 16.14 19.54
N GLN A 29 -5.62 17.43 19.61
CA GLN A 29 -4.46 17.90 20.36
C GLN A 29 -4.60 17.61 21.87
N GLU A 30 -5.77 17.84 22.43
CA GLU A 30 -6.06 17.58 23.84
C GLU A 30 -5.95 16.08 24.17
N ALA A 31 -6.45 15.20 23.29
CA ALA A 31 -6.32 13.76 23.46
C ALA A 31 -4.87 13.26 23.31
N ARG A 32 -4.10 13.85 22.39
CA ARG A 32 -2.68 13.50 22.17
C ARG A 32 -1.75 14.04 23.28
N GLY A 33 -2.16 15.09 23.97
CA GLY A 33 -1.37 15.74 25.01
C GLY A 33 -0.13 16.45 24.46
N PHE A 34 0.88 16.61 25.31
CA PHE A 34 2.14 17.24 24.91
C PHE A 34 2.91 16.36 23.92
N MET A 35 3.18 16.90 22.73
CA MET A 35 3.98 16.22 21.71
C MET A 35 5.34 16.89 21.53
N SER A 36 6.42 16.11 21.65
CA SER A 36 7.75 16.60 21.29
C SER A 36 7.89 16.77 19.78
N LEU A 37 8.91 17.51 19.32
CA LEU A 37 9.23 17.61 17.89
C LEU A 37 9.45 16.20 17.28
N LYS A 38 10.12 15.31 18.01
CA LYS A 38 10.41 13.95 17.57
C LYS A 38 9.12 13.14 17.37
N ASP A 39 8.13 13.33 18.23
CA ASP A 39 6.83 12.66 18.10
C ASP A 39 6.04 13.19 16.90
N GLN A 40 6.03 14.52 16.71
CA GLN A 40 5.40 15.14 15.54
C GLN A 40 6.04 14.67 14.22
N LEU A 41 7.38 14.60 14.16
CA LEU A 41 8.09 14.09 12.99
C LEU A 41 7.80 12.60 12.75
N ARG A 42 7.64 11.79 13.81
CA ARG A 42 7.27 10.37 13.69
C ARG A 42 5.86 10.20 13.12
N ASP A 43 4.92 11.01 13.57
CA ASP A 43 3.54 11.03 13.05
C ASP A 43 3.51 11.46 11.58
N ILE A 44 4.29 12.48 11.22
CA ILE A 44 4.45 12.91 9.82
C ILE A 44 5.02 11.78 8.97
N VAL A 45 6.11 11.13 9.41
CA VAL A 45 6.71 10.00 8.70
C VAL A 45 5.69 8.89 8.47
N ASN A 46 4.87 8.58 9.46
CA ASN A 46 3.81 7.57 9.36
C ASN A 46 2.72 8.02 8.38
N GLY A 47 2.26 9.27 8.45
CA GLY A 47 1.27 9.83 7.53
C GLY A 47 1.76 9.90 6.08
N MET A 48 3.04 10.16 5.85
CA MET A 48 3.67 10.17 4.53
C MET A 48 3.74 8.77 3.88
N LYS A 49 3.65 7.70 4.67
CA LYS A 49 3.59 6.30 4.18
C LYS A 49 2.17 5.86 3.84
N HIS A 50 1.17 6.71 4.02
CA HIS A 50 -0.23 6.35 3.80
C HIS A 50 -0.55 6.12 2.31
N GLU A 51 -1.40 5.14 2.01
CA GLU A 51 -1.67 4.74 0.62
C GLU A 51 -2.47 5.79 -0.16
N ASN A 52 -3.38 6.49 0.52
CA ASN A 52 -4.15 7.57 -0.07
C ASN A 52 -3.30 8.82 -0.31
N LEU A 53 -3.25 9.27 -1.58
CA LEU A 53 -2.49 10.43 -2.02
C LEU A 53 -2.92 11.74 -1.34
N ASN A 54 -4.21 11.90 -1.02
CA ASN A 54 -4.71 13.10 -0.32
C ASN A 54 -4.14 13.20 1.09
N VAL A 55 -4.04 12.05 1.79
CA VAL A 55 -3.48 12.00 3.14
C VAL A 55 -2.00 12.37 3.10
N ARG A 56 -1.22 11.78 2.17
CA ARG A 56 0.20 12.12 1.99
C ARG A 56 0.40 13.60 1.67
N TYR A 57 -0.41 14.16 0.76
CA TYR A 57 -0.34 15.58 0.40
C TYR A 57 -0.61 16.50 1.59
N MET A 58 -1.69 16.24 2.33
CA MET A 58 -2.04 17.00 3.53
C MET A 58 -0.92 16.94 4.58
N VAL A 59 -0.39 15.74 4.87
CA VAL A 59 0.70 15.57 5.84
C VAL A 59 1.97 16.28 5.39
N ALA A 60 2.30 16.27 4.09
CA ALA A 60 3.42 17.03 3.55
C ALA A 60 3.24 18.55 3.72
N CYS A 61 2.02 19.07 3.55
CA CYS A 61 1.72 20.47 3.83
C CYS A 61 1.88 20.83 5.31
N GLU A 62 1.45 19.97 6.24
CA GLU A 62 1.65 20.19 7.67
C GLU A 62 3.14 20.11 8.07
N LEU A 63 3.91 19.20 7.46
CA LEU A 63 5.37 19.18 7.62
C LEU A 63 6.02 20.49 7.16
N SER A 64 5.62 21.01 5.99
CA SER A 64 6.14 22.29 5.50
C SER A 64 5.93 23.40 6.53
N LYS A 65 4.72 23.51 7.10
CA LYS A 65 4.45 24.48 8.18
C LYS A 65 5.32 24.25 9.41
N LEU A 66 5.47 22.99 9.84
CA LEU A 66 6.29 22.64 11.00
C LEU A 66 7.76 23.02 10.81
N LEU A 67 8.33 22.78 9.63
CA LEU A 67 9.71 23.15 9.30
C LEU A 67 9.93 24.67 9.37
N TYR A 68 8.95 25.47 8.91
CA TYR A 68 9.03 26.93 9.03
C TYR A 68 8.85 27.42 10.47
N GLN A 69 7.93 26.82 11.23
CA GLN A 69 7.62 27.25 12.60
C GLN A 69 8.70 26.87 13.61
N ARG A 70 9.34 25.71 13.42
CA ARG A 70 10.33 25.14 14.36
C ARG A 70 11.71 24.95 13.73
N ASN A 71 12.11 25.88 12.86
CA ASN A 71 13.37 25.77 12.10
C ASN A 71 14.60 25.59 13.03
N GLU A 72 14.69 26.38 14.10
CA GLU A 72 15.83 26.28 15.04
C GLU A 72 15.90 24.90 15.73
N ASP A 73 14.77 24.37 16.16
CA ASP A 73 14.69 23.04 16.79
C ASP A 73 15.04 21.93 15.80
N VAL A 74 14.61 22.06 14.55
CA VAL A 74 14.92 21.12 13.47
C VAL A 74 16.41 21.18 13.12
N ALA A 75 16.99 22.38 13.03
CA ALA A 75 18.42 22.57 12.80
C ALA A 75 19.25 21.96 13.95
N ALA A 76 18.81 22.15 15.20
CA ALA A 76 19.43 21.51 16.36
C ALA A 76 19.34 19.97 16.30
N LEU A 77 18.19 19.43 15.86
CA LEU A 77 18.01 17.99 15.66
C LEU A 77 18.94 17.44 14.57
N ILE A 78 19.14 18.17 13.47
CA ILE A 78 20.06 17.80 12.38
C ILE A 78 21.52 17.86 12.83
N ALA A 79 21.87 18.89 13.61
CA ALA A 79 23.21 19.05 14.18
C ALA A 79 23.52 17.96 15.23
N GLY A 80 22.50 17.44 15.90
CA GLY A 80 22.60 16.39 16.91
C GLY A 80 23.31 15.12 16.43
N GLU A 81 23.79 14.34 17.40
CA GLU A 81 24.52 13.08 17.18
C GLU A 81 23.82 11.86 17.80
N LEU A 82 22.65 12.05 18.39
CA LEU A 82 21.88 10.97 19.00
C LEU A 82 21.37 10.00 17.93
N ILE A 83 21.53 8.70 18.17
CA ILE A 83 21.11 7.64 17.24
C ILE A 83 19.61 7.75 16.91
N SER A 84 18.77 8.05 17.91
CA SER A 84 17.33 8.25 17.72
C SER A 84 16.99 9.36 16.72
N ASP A 85 17.85 10.38 16.64
CA ASP A 85 17.59 11.57 15.84
C ASP A 85 17.95 11.29 14.38
N MET A 86 19.05 10.54 14.19
CA MET A 86 19.45 10.00 12.90
C MET A 86 18.39 9.06 12.30
N GLU A 87 17.75 8.22 13.12
CA GLU A 87 16.71 7.29 12.65
C GLU A 87 15.44 8.01 12.18
N ILE A 88 15.00 9.03 12.93
CA ILE A 88 13.85 9.87 12.56
C ILE A 88 14.17 10.66 11.29
N LEU A 89 15.36 11.26 11.22
CA LEU A 89 15.80 12.06 10.08
C LEU A 89 15.93 11.18 8.82
N SER A 90 16.53 10.01 8.94
CA SER A 90 16.63 9.03 7.86
C SER A 90 15.27 8.59 7.35
N SER A 91 14.31 8.38 8.26
CA SER A 91 12.94 8.03 7.90
C SER A 91 12.20 9.19 7.22
N LEU A 92 12.39 10.41 7.69
CA LEU A 92 11.82 11.64 7.12
C LEU A 92 12.33 11.87 5.70
N ILE A 93 13.65 11.86 5.50
CA ILE A 93 14.28 12.04 4.19
C ILE A 93 13.84 10.93 3.24
N THR A 94 13.79 9.68 3.70
CA THR A 94 13.31 8.56 2.87
C THR A 94 11.85 8.78 2.44
N SER A 95 10.98 9.23 3.34
CA SER A 95 9.58 9.54 3.04
C SER A 95 9.43 10.72 2.06
N LEU A 96 10.24 11.76 2.21
CA LEU A 96 10.24 12.93 1.32
C LEU A 96 10.74 12.57 -0.08
N LEU A 97 11.86 11.83 -0.19
CA LEU A 97 12.38 11.33 -1.46
C LEU A 97 11.35 10.45 -2.18
N ARG A 98 10.63 9.60 -1.44
CA ARG A 98 9.50 8.82 -1.99
C ARG A 98 8.36 9.72 -2.48
N GLY A 99 8.05 10.80 -1.76
CA GLY A 99 7.06 11.80 -2.20
C GLY A 99 7.48 12.54 -3.47
N CYS A 100 8.76 12.88 -3.62
CA CYS A 100 9.33 13.44 -4.85
C CYS A 100 9.29 12.46 -6.03
N ALA A 101 9.42 11.15 -5.74
CA ALA A 101 9.31 10.08 -6.71
C ALA A 101 7.86 9.66 -7.04
N GLU A 102 6.84 10.40 -6.56
CA GLU A 102 5.43 10.06 -6.81
C GLU A 102 5.12 9.98 -8.32
N GLU A 103 4.65 8.82 -8.77
CA GLU A 103 4.44 8.51 -10.19
C GLU A 103 3.07 8.96 -10.72
N SER A 104 2.14 9.32 -9.83
CA SER A 104 0.82 9.83 -10.22
C SER A 104 0.92 11.10 -11.08
N ARG A 105 0.07 11.15 -12.11
CA ARG A 105 -0.08 12.29 -13.03
C ARG A 105 -1.25 13.20 -12.67
N THR A 106 -1.89 12.98 -11.53
CA THR A 106 -2.93 13.89 -11.06
C THR A 106 -2.30 15.22 -10.67
N ARG A 107 -3.08 16.31 -10.74
CA ARG A 107 -2.64 17.62 -10.22
C ARG A 107 -2.19 17.53 -8.76
N LEU A 108 -2.85 16.69 -7.98
CA LEU A 108 -2.49 16.42 -6.59
C LEU A 108 -1.12 15.74 -6.46
N GLY A 109 -0.83 14.74 -7.30
CA GLY A 109 0.48 14.07 -7.30
C GLY A 109 1.62 15.03 -7.68
N GLN A 110 1.37 15.94 -8.63
CA GLN A 110 2.32 17.01 -8.96
C GLN A 110 2.54 17.97 -7.78
N ARG A 111 1.48 18.37 -7.09
CA ARG A 111 1.58 19.23 -5.90
C ARG A 111 2.32 18.53 -4.76
N LEU A 112 2.07 17.25 -4.51
CA LEU A 112 2.80 16.46 -3.51
C LEU A 112 4.31 16.48 -3.80
N LYS A 113 4.71 16.26 -5.06
CA LYS A 113 6.13 16.30 -5.47
C LYS A 113 6.80 17.63 -5.14
N LEU A 114 6.13 18.74 -5.45
CA LEU A 114 6.63 20.08 -5.18
C LEU A 114 6.77 20.31 -3.66
N VAL A 115 5.72 20.03 -2.88
CA VAL A 115 5.77 20.24 -1.42
C VAL A 115 6.85 19.37 -0.77
N CYS A 116 7.05 18.13 -1.23
CA CYS A 116 8.14 17.29 -0.72
C CYS A 116 9.52 17.86 -1.07
N ALA A 117 9.69 18.40 -2.28
CA ALA A 117 10.93 19.05 -2.68
C ALA A 117 11.19 20.33 -1.88
N ASP A 118 10.14 21.13 -1.62
CA ASP A 118 10.23 22.32 -0.78
C ASP A 118 10.61 21.96 0.66
N CYS A 119 10.06 20.88 1.22
CA CYS A 119 10.43 20.38 2.54
C CYS A 119 11.90 19.91 2.60
N LEU A 120 12.40 19.22 1.55
CA LEU A 120 13.81 18.86 1.45
C LEU A 120 14.70 20.12 1.37
N GLY A 121 14.27 21.14 0.63
CA GLY A 121 14.94 22.43 0.56
C GLY A 121 15.00 23.14 1.91
N ALA A 122 13.89 23.12 2.67
CA ALA A 122 13.79 23.73 4.00
C ALA A 122 14.65 22.99 5.05
N ILE A 123 14.75 21.67 4.95
CA ILE A 123 15.66 20.86 5.79
C ILE A 123 17.12 21.23 5.50
N GLY A 124 17.46 21.52 4.25
CA GLY A 124 18.79 21.96 3.84
C GLY A 124 19.82 20.83 3.75
N ALA A 125 21.10 21.21 3.78
CA ALA A 125 22.20 20.28 3.63
C ALA A 125 22.40 19.44 4.91
N ILE A 126 22.34 18.12 4.76
CA ILE A 126 22.61 17.16 5.83
C ILE A 126 23.84 16.36 5.45
N ASP A 127 24.70 16.09 6.43
CA ASP A 127 25.82 15.18 6.28
C ASP A 127 25.32 13.78 5.83
N PRO A 128 25.72 13.28 4.65
CA PRO A 128 25.33 11.95 4.19
C PRO A 128 25.71 10.82 5.15
N ALA A 129 26.74 10.98 5.99
CA ALA A 129 27.12 10.00 7.01
C ALA A 129 26.04 9.83 8.11
N LYS A 130 25.21 10.86 8.31
CA LYS A 130 24.12 10.90 9.29
C LYS A 130 22.82 10.28 8.77
N VAL A 131 22.71 10.03 7.46
CA VAL A 131 21.46 9.61 6.82
C VAL A 131 21.59 8.21 6.22
N ARG A 132 20.74 7.30 6.70
CA ARG A 132 20.58 5.97 6.12
C ARG A 132 19.29 5.91 5.31
N VAL A 133 19.37 6.27 4.03
CA VAL A 133 18.23 6.09 3.13
C VAL A 133 18.07 4.60 2.87
N ALA A 134 16.88 4.06 3.18
CA ALA A 134 16.60 2.65 2.93
C ALA A 134 16.75 2.36 1.42
N SER A 135 17.68 1.47 1.09
CA SER A 135 17.81 0.91 -0.25
C SER A 135 16.47 0.31 -0.69
N CYS A 136 16.09 0.52 -1.95
CA CYS A 136 14.97 -0.19 -2.55
C CYS A 136 15.32 -1.68 -2.57
N SER A 137 14.79 -2.45 -1.62
CA SER A 137 14.94 -3.90 -1.60
C SER A 137 14.20 -4.47 -2.80
N ARG A 138 14.93 -4.78 -3.86
CA ARG A 138 14.35 -5.46 -5.01
C ARG A 138 13.93 -6.86 -4.57
N PHE A 139 12.69 -7.22 -4.91
CA PHE A 139 12.19 -8.58 -4.68
C PHE A 139 13.11 -9.60 -5.36
N LYS A 140 13.45 -10.68 -4.66
CA LYS A 140 14.29 -11.75 -5.22
C LYS A 140 13.43 -12.59 -6.16
N ILE A 141 13.73 -12.53 -7.45
CA ILE A 141 13.03 -13.29 -8.50
C ILE A 141 13.10 -14.81 -8.23
N GLN A 142 14.22 -15.27 -7.65
CA GLN A 142 14.37 -16.63 -7.16
C GLN A 142 13.68 -16.77 -5.80
N CYS A 143 12.41 -17.16 -5.85
CA CYS A 143 11.53 -17.41 -4.70
C CYS A 143 10.60 -18.58 -5.03
N SER A 144 9.81 -19.06 -4.06
CA SER A 144 8.71 -19.99 -4.35
C SER A 144 7.53 -19.28 -5.02
N ASP A 145 6.63 -20.04 -5.65
CA ASP A 145 5.42 -19.47 -6.25
C ASP A 145 4.51 -18.84 -5.17
N ASP A 146 4.49 -19.42 -3.96
CA ASP A 146 3.74 -18.90 -2.81
C ASP A 146 4.35 -17.61 -2.26
N ASP A 147 5.67 -17.47 -2.27
CA ASP A 147 6.33 -16.22 -1.89
C ASP A 147 6.04 -15.10 -2.89
N LEU A 148 6.03 -15.42 -4.19
CA LEU A 148 5.65 -14.46 -5.23
C LEU A 148 4.18 -14.04 -5.07
N ILE A 149 3.27 -14.99 -4.87
CA ILE A 149 1.84 -14.68 -4.65
C ILE A 149 1.67 -13.84 -3.39
N PHE A 150 2.32 -14.21 -2.30
CA PHE A 150 2.28 -13.46 -1.05
C PHE A 150 2.76 -12.03 -1.26
N GLU A 151 3.91 -11.83 -1.90
CA GLU A 151 4.47 -10.50 -2.14
C GLU A 151 3.53 -9.66 -3.02
N LEU A 152 3.01 -10.23 -4.11
CA LEU A 152 2.07 -9.54 -5.00
C LEU A 152 0.83 -9.07 -4.24
N ILE A 153 0.19 -9.95 -3.46
CA ILE A 153 -1.00 -9.60 -2.70
C ILE A 153 -0.67 -8.60 -1.59
N HIS A 154 0.32 -8.90 -0.76
CA HIS A 154 0.60 -8.17 0.48
C HIS A 154 1.26 -6.80 0.23
N LYS A 155 2.18 -6.68 -0.74
CA LYS A 155 2.93 -5.44 -0.99
C LYS A 155 2.33 -4.57 -2.10
N HIS A 156 1.64 -5.16 -3.07
CA HIS A 156 1.18 -4.42 -4.26
C HIS A 156 -0.35 -4.33 -4.34
N LEU A 157 -1.05 -5.48 -4.37
CA LEU A 157 -2.47 -5.51 -4.71
C LEU A 157 -3.39 -5.05 -3.58
N ALA A 158 -3.11 -5.41 -2.31
CA ALA A 158 -3.90 -4.97 -1.17
C ALA A 158 -3.94 -3.43 -1.08
N ARG A 159 -2.77 -2.79 -1.28
CA ARG A 159 -2.66 -1.34 -1.39
C ARG A 159 -3.50 -0.81 -2.55
N ALA A 160 -3.30 -1.34 -3.76
CA ALA A 160 -4.00 -0.86 -4.96
C ALA A 160 -5.51 -0.99 -4.82
N PHE A 161 -5.99 -2.09 -4.25
CA PHE A 161 -7.42 -2.36 -4.01
C PHE A 161 -8.02 -1.38 -3.00
N ARG A 162 -7.34 -1.09 -1.88
CA ARG A 162 -7.85 -0.14 -0.87
C ARG A 162 -7.77 1.32 -1.32
N ALA A 163 -6.72 1.70 -2.04
CA ALA A 163 -6.43 3.09 -2.36
C ALA A 163 -7.04 3.59 -3.68
N ALA A 164 -7.57 2.69 -4.51
CA ALA A 164 -8.17 3.03 -5.79
C ALA A 164 -9.35 3.99 -5.64
N GLN A 165 -9.33 5.09 -6.40
CA GLN A 165 -10.47 6.02 -6.55
C GLN A 165 -11.32 5.67 -7.78
N ASP A 166 -10.72 4.97 -8.74
CA ASP A 166 -11.37 4.53 -9.98
C ASP A 166 -11.83 3.08 -9.80
N PRO A 167 -13.14 2.79 -9.94
CA PRO A 167 -13.69 1.45 -9.77
C PRO A 167 -13.03 0.43 -10.72
N ILE A 168 -12.57 0.84 -11.90
CA ILE A 168 -11.89 -0.06 -12.84
C ILE A 168 -10.58 -0.59 -12.25
N ILE A 169 -9.84 0.27 -11.55
CA ILE A 169 -8.58 -0.09 -10.89
C ILE A 169 -8.86 -1.01 -9.70
N GLN A 170 -9.88 -0.67 -8.91
CA GLN A 170 -10.30 -1.45 -7.77
C GLN A 170 -10.74 -2.86 -8.18
N ASP A 171 -11.61 -2.99 -9.18
CA ASP A 171 -12.08 -4.27 -9.72
C ASP A 171 -10.93 -5.07 -10.34
N SER A 172 -10.01 -4.40 -11.04
CA SER A 172 -8.82 -5.05 -11.59
C SER A 172 -7.91 -5.62 -10.51
N ALA A 173 -7.74 -4.91 -9.38
CA ALA A 173 -6.96 -5.39 -8.24
C ALA A 173 -7.68 -6.54 -7.53
N ALA A 174 -8.99 -6.41 -7.29
CA ALA A 174 -9.81 -7.44 -6.67
C ALA A 174 -9.77 -8.75 -7.47
N LEU A 175 -9.87 -8.67 -8.80
CA LEU A 175 -9.74 -9.85 -9.65
C LEU A 175 -8.35 -10.48 -9.55
N ALA A 176 -7.29 -9.67 -9.59
CA ALA A 176 -5.93 -10.20 -9.47
C ALA A 176 -5.76 -10.94 -8.13
N ILE A 177 -6.25 -10.36 -7.03
CA ILE A 177 -6.24 -11.01 -5.70
C ILE A 177 -7.02 -12.32 -5.72
N GLN A 178 -8.24 -12.30 -6.25
CA GLN A 178 -9.11 -13.48 -6.39
C GLN A 178 -8.39 -14.62 -7.14
N GLU A 179 -7.83 -14.34 -8.31
CA GLU A 179 -7.18 -15.37 -9.13
C GLU A 179 -5.88 -15.89 -8.49
N LEU A 180 -5.10 -15.03 -7.84
CA LEU A 180 -3.90 -15.46 -7.12
C LEU A 180 -4.22 -16.34 -5.91
N LEU A 181 -5.28 -16.03 -5.15
CA LEU A 181 -5.75 -16.88 -4.04
C LEU A 181 -6.21 -18.25 -4.55
N LYS A 182 -6.90 -18.32 -5.70
CA LYS A 182 -7.25 -19.59 -6.35
C LYS A 182 -6.02 -20.40 -6.77
N ILE A 183 -5.03 -19.74 -7.37
CA ILE A 183 -3.76 -20.40 -7.77
C ILE A 183 -3.02 -20.96 -6.55
N ALA A 184 -3.11 -20.28 -5.41
CA ALA A 184 -2.53 -20.76 -4.16
C ALA A 184 -3.31 -21.90 -3.49
N GLY A 185 -4.55 -22.17 -3.91
CA GLY A 185 -5.42 -23.15 -3.27
C GLY A 185 -6.13 -22.64 -2.02
N CYS A 186 -6.25 -21.32 -1.83
CA CYS A 186 -7.01 -20.75 -0.72
C CYS A 186 -8.51 -21.03 -0.89
N GLU A 187 -9.10 -21.78 0.03
CA GLU A 187 -10.52 -22.13 -0.04
C GLU A 187 -11.45 -20.99 0.41
N PRO A 188 -12.69 -20.93 -0.11
CA PRO A 188 -13.71 -19.97 0.34
C PRO A 188 -14.07 -20.06 1.83
N SER A 189 -13.87 -21.24 2.44
CA SER A 189 -14.10 -21.51 3.86
C SER A 189 -13.23 -20.64 4.78
N LEU A 190 -12.08 -20.17 4.29
CA LEU A 190 -11.15 -19.32 5.04
C LEU A 190 -11.69 -17.90 5.30
N ALA A 191 -12.68 -17.45 4.51
CA ALA A 191 -13.29 -16.14 4.68
C ALA A 191 -14.02 -15.99 6.03
N GLY A 192 -14.60 -17.08 6.55
CA GLY A 192 -15.31 -17.08 7.83
C GLY A 192 -14.38 -16.86 9.04
N ASN A 193 -13.14 -17.34 8.97
CA ASN A 193 -12.15 -17.25 10.05
C ASN A 193 -11.54 -15.85 10.18
N ALA A 194 -11.73 -14.96 9.20
CA ALA A 194 -11.20 -13.59 9.25
C ALA A 194 -12.02 -12.66 10.16
N VAL A 195 -13.26 -13.02 10.48
CA VAL A 195 -14.23 -12.14 11.17
C VAL A 195 -14.37 -12.47 12.68
N GLU A 196 -13.69 -13.51 13.20
CA GLU A 196 -13.96 -14.08 14.54
C GLU A 196 -13.39 -13.32 15.76
N PHE A 197 -12.86 -12.10 15.63
CA PHE A 197 -12.27 -11.38 16.77
C PHE A 197 -13.14 -10.28 17.41
N THR A 198 -14.43 -10.17 17.07
CA THR A 198 -15.38 -9.40 17.89
C THR A 198 -16.00 -10.31 18.97
N PRO A 199 -15.95 -9.93 20.27
CA PRO A 199 -16.55 -10.74 21.33
C PRO A 199 -18.06 -10.50 21.36
N GLN A 200 -18.80 -11.08 20.41
CA GLN A 200 -20.26 -11.20 20.50
C GLN A 200 -20.71 -12.59 20.03
N GLU A 201 -21.15 -13.38 21.02
CA GLU A 201 -21.95 -14.61 21.03
C GLU A 201 -22.14 -15.37 19.69
N ARG A 202 -21.50 -16.53 19.62
CA ARG A 202 -21.74 -17.56 18.60
C ARG A 202 -23.13 -18.18 18.78
N VAL A 203 -24.00 -18.08 17.77
CA VAL A 203 -25.08 -19.05 17.56
C VAL A 203 -24.54 -20.14 16.63
N GLN A 204 -24.38 -21.35 17.18
CA GLN A 204 -23.98 -22.54 16.43
C GLN A 204 -25.09 -22.95 15.46
N LEU A 205 -24.84 -22.82 14.17
CA LEU A 205 -25.62 -23.51 13.13
C LEU A 205 -24.75 -24.65 12.57
N ASN A 206 -24.99 -25.85 13.08
CA ASN A 206 -24.38 -27.09 12.60
C ASN A 206 -24.89 -27.40 11.19
N VAL A 207 -24.06 -27.17 10.17
CA VAL A 207 -24.26 -27.78 8.84
C VAL A 207 -23.25 -28.89 8.66
N SER A 208 -23.69 -30.11 8.98
CA SER A 208 -22.96 -31.35 8.72
C SER A 208 -22.88 -31.60 7.21
N GLY A 209 -21.79 -31.15 6.58
CA GLY A 209 -21.43 -31.46 5.20
C GLY A 209 -20.54 -32.70 5.13
N SER A 210 -21.05 -33.77 4.54
CA SER A 210 -20.41 -35.08 4.33
C SER A 210 -19.00 -34.99 3.71
N ARG A 211 -18.00 -35.52 4.42
CA ARG A 211 -16.60 -35.67 3.94
C ARG A 211 -16.54 -36.75 2.86
N ARG A 212 -16.32 -36.36 1.61
CA ARG A 212 -15.79 -37.27 0.59
C ARG A 212 -14.26 -37.25 0.67
N SER A 213 -13.72 -38.35 1.20
CA SER A 213 -12.29 -38.65 1.26
C SER A 213 -11.76 -38.95 -0.15
N GLY A 214 -10.64 -38.33 -0.52
CA GLY A 214 -9.87 -38.70 -1.71
C GLY A 214 -9.10 -37.54 -2.34
N GLY A 215 -7.91 -37.22 -1.79
CA GLY A 215 -6.85 -36.48 -2.53
C GLY A 215 -6.60 -35.00 -2.19
N SER A 216 -7.36 -34.37 -1.28
CA SER A 216 -7.39 -32.90 -1.12
C SER A 216 -6.56 -32.31 0.05
N ASN A 217 -5.95 -33.13 0.91
CA ASN A 217 -5.36 -32.61 2.16
C ASN A 217 -4.13 -31.70 1.95
N GLU A 218 -3.32 -31.94 0.92
CA GLU A 218 -2.10 -31.14 0.65
C GLU A 218 -2.42 -29.76 0.05
N VAL A 219 -3.43 -29.67 -0.82
CA VAL A 219 -3.86 -28.39 -1.43
C VAL A 219 -4.52 -27.50 -0.40
N ASN A 220 -5.32 -28.08 0.49
CA ASN A 220 -5.98 -27.36 1.59
C ASN A 220 -4.95 -26.85 2.61
N ASP A 221 -3.90 -27.62 2.87
CA ASP A 221 -2.79 -27.21 3.73
C ASP A 221 -1.94 -26.08 3.11
N ARG A 222 -1.67 -26.12 1.79
CA ARG A 222 -0.95 -25.04 1.09
C ARG A 222 -1.70 -23.71 1.16
N GLY A 223 -3.00 -23.72 0.83
CA GLY A 223 -3.83 -22.51 0.86
C GLY A 223 -3.91 -21.90 2.26
N GLN A 224 -4.09 -22.74 3.29
CA GLN A 224 -4.10 -22.31 4.69
C GLN A 224 -2.76 -21.69 5.10
N LYS A 225 -1.63 -22.34 4.79
CA LYS A 225 -0.28 -21.83 5.09
C LYS A 225 -0.03 -20.46 4.47
N LEU A 226 -0.43 -20.25 3.21
CA LEU A 226 -0.33 -18.93 2.58
C LEU A 226 -1.23 -17.92 3.28
N TRP A 227 -2.49 -18.28 3.53
CA TRP A 227 -3.47 -17.41 4.18
C TRP A 227 -2.95 -16.88 5.52
N ASP A 228 -2.33 -17.75 6.32
CA ASP A 228 -1.80 -17.42 7.65
C ASP A 228 -0.60 -16.48 7.64
N ARG A 229 0.07 -16.31 6.50
CA ARG A 229 1.13 -15.30 6.35
C ARG A 229 0.57 -13.88 6.30
N PHE A 230 -0.68 -13.68 5.90
CA PHE A 230 -1.27 -12.35 5.83
C PHE A 230 -1.65 -11.84 7.22
N SER A 231 -1.32 -10.58 7.50
CA SER A 231 -1.81 -9.87 8.68
C SER A 231 -3.34 -9.82 8.70
N ASN A 232 -3.95 -9.76 9.89
CA ASN A 232 -5.41 -9.68 10.05
C ASN A 232 -6.04 -8.58 9.20
N TYR A 233 -5.44 -7.39 9.20
CA TYR A 233 -5.88 -6.26 8.38
C TYR A 233 -5.94 -6.59 6.87
N VAL A 234 -4.94 -7.31 6.34
CA VAL A 234 -4.94 -7.74 4.94
C VAL A 234 -5.97 -8.85 4.72
N LYS A 235 -6.11 -9.80 5.65
CA LYS A 235 -7.12 -10.87 5.60
C LYS A 235 -8.53 -10.28 5.51
N GLU A 236 -8.87 -9.31 6.35
CA GLU A 236 -10.16 -8.60 6.31
C GLU A 236 -10.41 -7.94 4.94
N LEU A 237 -9.38 -7.31 4.37
CA LEU A 237 -9.48 -6.63 3.09
C LEU A 237 -9.71 -7.61 1.92
N ILE A 238 -9.02 -8.75 1.91
CA ILE A 238 -9.03 -9.69 0.78
C ILE A 238 -10.00 -10.86 0.94
N ALA A 239 -10.57 -11.08 2.13
CA ALA A 239 -11.54 -12.15 2.38
C ALA A 239 -12.73 -12.16 1.40
N PRO A 240 -13.32 -11.00 1.01
CA PRO A 240 -14.37 -10.97 0.00
C PRO A 240 -13.93 -11.54 -1.37
N CYS A 241 -12.63 -11.51 -1.68
CA CYS A 241 -12.09 -12.04 -2.93
C CYS A 241 -12.04 -13.58 -2.96
N LEU A 242 -12.15 -14.27 -1.82
CA LEU A 242 -12.19 -15.74 -1.76
C LEU A 242 -13.50 -16.32 -2.30
N THR A 243 -14.61 -15.60 -2.12
CA THR A 243 -15.96 -16.03 -2.54
C THR A 243 -16.42 -15.36 -3.83
N SER A 244 -15.73 -14.30 -4.25
CA SER A 244 -16.03 -13.56 -5.48
C SER A 244 -15.94 -14.44 -6.74
N ARG A 245 -16.87 -14.19 -7.66
CA ARG A 245 -16.94 -14.83 -8.99
C ARG A 245 -16.69 -13.84 -10.12
N PHE A 246 -16.09 -12.69 -9.81
CA PHE A 246 -15.81 -11.65 -10.78
C PHE A 246 -14.90 -12.20 -11.89
N GLN A 247 -15.17 -11.81 -13.13
CA GLN A 247 -14.37 -12.16 -14.30
C GLN A 247 -14.20 -10.92 -15.16
N LEU A 248 -12.97 -10.65 -15.61
CA LEU A 248 -12.75 -9.63 -16.62
C LEU A 248 -13.23 -10.15 -17.98
N PRO A 249 -13.85 -9.28 -18.80
CA PRO A 249 -14.10 -9.59 -20.21
C PRO A 249 -12.81 -10.06 -20.85
N ASN A 250 -12.86 -11.21 -21.53
CA ASN A 250 -11.70 -11.76 -22.21
C ASN A 250 -11.48 -10.94 -23.50
N VAL A 251 -10.78 -9.82 -23.39
CA VAL A 251 -10.42 -9.02 -24.56
C VAL A 251 -9.30 -9.76 -25.27
N SER A 252 -9.65 -10.49 -26.33
CA SER A 252 -8.71 -11.02 -27.30
C SER A 252 -7.98 -9.83 -27.94
N ASP A 253 -6.83 -9.51 -27.37
CA ASP A 253 -6.00 -8.44 -27.86
C ASP A 253 -5.33 -8.88 -29.17
N PRO A 254 -5.41 -8.07 -30.25
CA PRO A 254 -4.70 -8.39 -31.47
C PRO A 254 -3.22 -8.53 -31.13
N ARG A 255 -2.59 -9.62 -31.62
CA ARG A 255 -1.15 -9.81 -31.50
C ARG A 255 -0.49 -8.54 -32.06
N LEU A 256 0.12 -7.73 -31.19
CA LEU A 256 0.84 -6.53 -31.60
C LEU A 256 2.08 -6.99 -32.39
N ALA A 257 1.91 -7.15 -33.70
CA ALA A 257 2.98 -7.40 -34.64
C ALA A 257 3.83 -6.12 -34.75
N GLY A 258 5.15 -6.25 -34.57
CA GLY A 258 6.11 -5.16 -34.67
C GLY A 258 6.65 -4.61 -33.35
N ALA A 259 7.35 -3.48 -33.43
CA ALA A 259 7.99 -2.81 -32.31
C ALA A 259 6.95 -2.22 -31.35
N ILE A 260 7.10 -2.50 -30.05
CA ILE A 260 6.23 -1.93 -29.01
C ILE A 260 6.48 -0.43 -28.83
N TYR A 261 7.74 -0.01 -28.99
CA TYR A 261 8.15 1.37 -28.80
C TYR A 261 7.78 2.24 -30.01
N ARG A 262 7.32 3.47 -29.71
CA ARG A 262 7.15 4.55 -30.69
C ARG A 262 7.69 5.84 -30.06
N PRO A 263 8.38 6.72 -30.82
CA PRO A 263 8.97 7.95 -30.25
C PRO A 263 7.97 8.86 -29.50
N SER A 264 6.71 8.91 -29.95
CA SER A 264 5.64 9.69 -29.30
C SER A 264 5.04 9.05 -28.04
N MET A 265 5.51 7.87 -27.65
CA MET A 265 4.94 7.10 -26.54
C MET A 265 5.56 7.50 -25.21
N SER A 266 4.73 7.83 -24.22
CA SER A 266 5.22 8.03 -22.86
C SER A 266 5.74 6.72 -22.24
N PHE A 267 6.73 6.81 -21.34
CA PHE A 267 7.30 5.67 -20.63
C PHE A 267 6.24 4.71 -20.05
N ARG A 268 5.21 5.23 -19.36
CA ARG A 268 4.11 4.41 -18.79
C ARG A 268 3.33 3.62 -19.85
N ARG A 269 3.06 4.24 -21.00
CA ARG A 269 2.34 3.58 -22.10
C ARG A 269 3.21 2.50 -22.73
N TRP A 270 4.50 2.77 -22.89
CA TRP A 270 5.47 1.79 -23.35
C TRP A 270 5.58 0.61 -22.38
N LEU A 271 5.74 0.88 -21.08
CA LEU A 271 5.85 -0.14 -20.04
C LEU A 271 4.59 -1.01 -19.97
N SER A 272 3.39 -0.40 -20.03
CA SER A 272 2.13 -1.15 -20.05
C SER A 272 2.02 -2.09 -21.26
N TYR A 273 2.39 -1.64 -22.46
CA TYR A 273 2.42 -2.52 -23.63
C TYR A 273 3.51 -3.58 -23.55
N TRP A 274 4.67 -3.22 -22.98
CA TRP A 274 5.78 -4.15 -22.76
C TRP A 274 5.35 -5.30 -21.86
N ILE A 275 4.82 -5.00 -20.68
CA ILE A 275 4.38 -6.03 -19.74
C ILE A 275 3.21 -6.83 -20.31
N LYS A 276 2.24 -6.17 -20.94
CA LYS A 276 1.13 -6.86 -21.63
C LYS A 276 1.64 -7.89 -22.64
N LYS A 277 2.66 -7.56 -23.43
CA LYS A 277 3.27 -8.50 -24.38
C LYS A 277 4.01 -9.61 -23.64
N LEU A 278 4.81 -9.29 -22.62
CA LEU A 278 5.51 -10.31 -21.82
C LEU A 278 4.55 -11.28 -21.16
N THR A 279 3.45 -10.81 -20.56
CA THR A 279 2.41 -11.66 -19.96
C THR A 279 1.76 -12.57 -21.00
N ALA A 280 1.46 -12.05 -22.20
CA ALA A 280 0.86 -12.86 -23.28
C ALA A 280 1.81 -13.94 -23.83
N HIS A 281 3.12 -13.73 -23.72
CA HIS A 281 4.16 -14.68 -24.13
C HIS A 281 4.74 -15.49 -22.97
N ALA A 282 4.26 -15.29 -21.74
CA ALA A 282 4.75 -16.01 -20.58
C ALA A 282 4.42 -17.51 -20.71
N THR A 283 5.43 -18.35 -20.49
CA THR A 283 5.33 -19.81 -20.50
C THR A 283 5.85 -20.38 -19.18
N GLY A 284 5.52 -21.64 -18.88
CA GLY A 284 5.94 -22.31 -17.64
C GLY A 284 4.95 -22.16 -16.49
N SER A 285 5.35 -22.61 -15.29
CA SER A 285 4.48 -22.75 -14.12
C SER A 285 3.87 -21.43 -13.62
N ARG A 286 4.58 -20.31 -13.81
CA ARG A 286 4.16 -18.97 -13.33
C ARG A 286 3.31 -18.18 -14.31
N ALA A 287 3.03 -18.72 -15.50
CA ALA A 287 2.25 -18.00 -16.51
C ALA A 287 0.86 -17.57 -15.98
N SER A 288 0.23 -18.42 -15.16
CA SER A 288 -1.06 -18.13 -14.50
C SER A 288 -0.99 -16.95 -13.52
N ILE A 289 0.10 -16.84 -12.74
CA ILE A 289 0.33 -15.74 -11.80
C ILE A 289 0.41 -14.41 -12.56
N PHE A 290 1.19 -14.35 -13.64
CA PHE A 290 1.28 -13.13 -14.46
C PHE A 290 -0.05 -12.81 -15.16
N ALA A 291 -0.76 -13.83 -15.64
CA ALA A 291 -2.05 -13.67 -16.27
C ALA A 291 -3.11 -13.11 -15.30
N ALA A 292 -3.07 -13.49 -14.02
CA ALA A 292 -3.95 -12.94 -12.97
C ALA A 292 -3.76 -11.42 -12.82
N CYS A 293 -2.53 -10.93 -12.87
CA CYS A 293 -2.21 -9.49 -12.72
C CYS A 293 -2.40 -8.65 -14.01
N ARG A 294 -2.80 -9.24 -15.14
CA ARG A 294 -2.84 -8.55 -16.45
C ARG A 294 -3.73 -7.29 -16.49
N GLY A 295 -4.79 -7.26 -15.67
CA GLY A 295 -5.71 -6.13 -15.58
C GLY A 295 -5.07 -4.96 -14.85
N ILE A 296 -4.64 -5.20 -13.61
CA ILE A 296 -4.15 -4.14 -12.72
C ILE A 296 -2.85 -3.48 -13.20
N VAL A 297 -1.95 -4.23 -13.84
CA VAL A 297 -0.68 -3.69 -14.38
C VAL A 297 -0.89 -2.56 -15.42
N ARG A 298 -2.04 -2.54 -16.10
CA ARG A 298 -2.38 -1.45 -17.04
C ARG A 298 -2.67 -0.14 -16.31
N HIS A 299 -3.13 -0.24 -15.06
CA HIS A 299 -3.71 0.87 -14.31
C HIS A 299 -2.81 1.35 -13.16
N ASP A 300 -2.07 0.45 -12.51
CA ASP A 300 -1.19 0.78 -11.39
C ASP A 300 0.28 0.61 -11.78
N MET A 301 1.02 1.73 -11.82
CA MET A 301 2.42 1.76 -12.25
C MET A 301 3.33 1.06 -11.23
N GLN A 302 3.04 1.20 -9.94
CA GLN A 302 3.79 0.54 -8.85
C GLN A 302 3.62 -0.98 -8.82
N THR A 303 2.54 -1.51 -9.39
CA THR A 303 2.36 -2.97 -9.59
C THR A 303 3.05 -3.43 -10.88
N ALA A 304 3.30 -2.51 -11.81
CA ALA A 304 3.92 -2.79 -13.09
C ALA A 304 5.47 -2.82 -13.01
N THR A 305 6.07 -2.07 -12.08
CA THR A 305 7.52 -1.92 -11.89
C THR A 305 8.06 -2.79 -10.77
#